data_AF-A0A960FAT7-F1
#
_entry.id   AF-A0A960FAT7-F1
#
_cell.length_a   1.000
_cell.length_b   1.000
_cell.length_c   1.000
_cell.angle_alpha   90.00
_cell.angle_beta   90.00
_cell.angle_gamma   90.00
#
_symmetry.space_group_name_H-M   'P 1'
#
loop_
_entity.id
_entity.type
_entity.pdbx_description
1 polymer ?
#
loop_
_entity_poly.entity_id
_entity_poly.type
_entity_poly.pdbx_seq_one_letter_code
_entity_poly.pdbx_strand_id
1 'polypeptide(L)'
;MTSTPTRDTPLGRYVRARARADGVGDELVGVDGALRPHWVELIAGYDALGPVELDRRASEIRLLLEQDGVTYNAVGLHGRHRPWTLDAVPLVIDGTEWRSVEQGVAQRMELLELILRDLYGERRLLRSGLVPPEMVLGDPQFERACHGIVTPGPRQLVVGAVDLVRHTGGDWVAFSHRSEAPSGAAFALENRRVLSRVFPLLFQRTGVQRLAPFVRALRSALRSAAPPGVDDPSIVILTPGPLSETAFEHASIAAQLGYPLVQGADLEIRDGLLWLRTVARPVRVDVVLRRVDSWFSDPLELHPDSTLGVAGLVDACRAQRVSVVNPLGAGVLENAGLVALLPDLARALLGEELALPSAPSWWCGDDVGRSHVVANLPDLVLRPLSRRSATHSVDTRTASAAELDELRRRIEAHPCEWVGQERLDPATAPVLAPAGLVPRPTVLRAFAVAGADGYNVMAGGLARAATDGSSGAITNRAGALAKDVWVVATEPEPEADFWLMPPE
;
A
#
# COMPACT_ATOMS: atom_id res chain seq x y z
N MET A 1 4.39 30.07 -26.52
CA MET A 1 3.37 29.78 -27.54
C MET A 1 3.09 28.30 -27.49
N THR A 2 2.12 27.90 -26.67
CA THR A 2 1.67 26.52 -26.53
C THR A 2 0.98 26.10 -27.82
N SER A 3 1.63 25.24 -28.60
CA SER A 3 1.03 24.65 -29.78
C SER A 3 -0.20 23.85 -29.35
N THR A 4 -1.38 24.30 -29.74
CA THR A 4 -2.62 23.55 -29.63
C THR A 4 -2.39 22.17 -30.28
N PRO A 5 -2.59 21.04 -29.57
CA PRO A 5 -2.29 19.73 -30.12
C PRO A 5 -3.05 19.52 -31.43
N THR A 6 -2.34 19.02 -32.43
CA THR A 6 -2.89 18.71 -33.75
C THR A 6 -4.09 17.77 -33.61
N ARG A 7 -5.14 18.05 -34.39
CA ARG A 7 -6.50 17.55 -34.17
C ARG A 7 -6.65 16.01 -34.14
N ASP A 8 -5.63 15.22 -34.52
CA ASP A 8 -5.70 13.75 -34.60
C ASP A 8 -4.65 12.96 -33.80
N THR A 9 -3.92 13.58 -32.85
CA THR A 9 -3.02 12.83 -31.97
C THR A 9 -3.79 12.04 -30.89
N PRO A 10 -3.20 10.97 -30.31
CA PRO A 10 -3.76 10.30 -29.13
C PRO A 10 -4.12 11.26 -28.00
N LEU A 11 -3.27 12.26 -27.73
CA LEU A 11 -3.54 13.34 -26.78
C LEU A 11 -4.74 14.19 -27.19
N GLY A 12 -4.78 14.66 -28.44
CA GLY A 12 -5.86 15.51 -28.94
C GLY A 12 -7.23 14.84 -28.82
N ARG A 13 -7.30 13.51 -28.97
CA ARG A 13 -8.52 12.72 -28.74
C ARG A 13 -8.86 12.62 -27.25
N TYR A 14 -7.87 12.39 -26.39
CA TYR A 14 -8.07 12.30 -24.94
C TYR A 14 -8.61 13.61 -24.36
N VAL A 15 -7.96 14.74 -24.67
CA VAL A 15 -8.37 16.06 -24.17
C VAL A 15 -9.81 16.39 -24.60
N ARG A 16 -10.21 16.04 -25.84
CA ARG A 16 -11.60 16.22 -26.31
C ARG A 16 -12.59 15.34 -25.55
N ALA A 17 -12.21 14.11 -25.21
CA ALA A 17 -13.07 13.22 -24.43
C ALA A 17 -13.29 13.77 -23.02
N ARG A 18 -12.26 14.39 -22.41
CA ARG A 18 -12.37 15.00 -21.07
C ARG A 18 -13.11 16.32 -21.05
N ALA A 19 -12.91 17.19 -22.05
CA ALA A 19 -13.65 18.44 -22.18
C ALA A 19 -15.18 18.27 -22.31
N ARG A 20 -15.67 17.03 -22.55
CA ARG A 20 -17.10 16.70 -22.66
C ARG A 20 -17.68 15.98 -21.44
N ALA A 21 -16.86 15.67 -20.45
CA ALA A 21 -17.23 14.87 -19.29
C ALA A 21 -17.25 15.78 -18.06
N ASP A 22 -18.38 16.47 -17.88
CA ASP A 22 -18.61 17.42 -16.78
C ASP A 22 -18.48 16.73 -15.41
N GLY A 23 -17.73 17.35 -14.49
CA GLY A 23 -17.74 17.00 -13.06
C GLY A 23 -16.79 15.89 -12.60
N VAL A 24 -16.05 15.22 -13.48
CA VAL A 24 -15.06 14.19 -13.09
C VAL A 24 -13.66 14.82 -13.14
N GLY A 25 -12.85 14.69 -12.09
CA GLY A 25 -11.46 15.18 -12.06
C GLY A 25 -10.54 14.34 -12.97
N ASP A 26 -9.44 14.93 -13.45
CA ASP A 26 -8.45 14.24 -14.29
C ASP A 26 -7.00 14.57 -13.87
N GLU A 27 -6.14 13.55 -13.98
CA GLU A 27 -4.72 13.66 -13.68
C GLU A 27 -3.94 14.36 -14.80
N LEU A 28 -4.36 14.22 -16.06
CA LEU A 28 -3.70 14.85 -17.20
C LEU A 28 -4.23 16.27 -17.44
N VAL A 29 -5.54 16.43 -17.37
CA VAL A 29 -6.25 17.68 -17.70
C VAL A 29 -6.73 18.39 -16.43
N GLY A 30 -6.43 19.67 -16.29
CA GLY A 30 -6.94 20.51 -15.22
C GLY A 30 -8.45 20.77 -15.34
N VAL A 31 -9.04 21.33 -14.29
CA VAL A 31 -10.47 21.71 -14.27
C VAL A 31 -10.84 22.76 -15.33
N ASP A 32 -9.85 23.53 -15.79
CA ASP A 32 -9.94 24.52 -16.86
C ASP A 32 -9.84 23.91 -18.27
N GLY A 33 -9.66 22.58 -18.37
CA GLY A 33 -9.46 21.87 -19.62
C GLY A 33 -8.03 21.98 -20.18
N ALA A 34 -7.11 22.63 -19.47
CA ALA A 34 -5.72 22.75 -19.88
C ALA A 34 -4.90 21.53 -19.46
N LEU A 35 -3.82 21.23 -20.20
CA LEU A 35 -2.87 20.20 -19.81
C LEU A 35 -2.11 20.65 -18.55
N ARG A 36 -2.01 19.77 -17.54
CA ARG A 36 -1.21 20.07 -16.34
C ARG A 36 0.28 20.18 -16.70
N PRO A 37 1.02 21.17 -16.18
CA PRO A 37 2.40 21.44 -16.60
C PRO A 37 3.37 20.25 -16.49
N HIS A 38 3.27 19.47 -15.42
CA HIS A 38 4.16 18.32 -15.19
C HIS A 38 3.95 17.17 -16.18
N TRP A 39 2.85 17.15 -16.96
CA TRP A 39 2.62 16.17 -18.02
C TRP A 39 3.18 16.58 -19.38
N VAL A 40 3.52 17.86 -19.59
CA VAL A 40 3.86 18.41 -20.91
C VAL A 40 5.00 17.64 -21.58
N GLU A 41 6.08 17.38 -20.84
CA GLU A 41 7.27 16.71 -21.39
C GLU A 41 6.98 15.26 -21.80
N LEU A 42 6.29 14.50 -20.93
CA LEU A 42 5.90 13.12 -21.21
C LEU A 42 5.02 13.03 -22.45
N ILE A 43 4.03 13.92 -22.53
CA ILE A 43 3.07 13.94 -23.62
C ILE A 43 3.73 14.34 -24.95
N ALA A 44 4.59 15.36 -24.96
CA ALA A 44 5.36 15.72 -26.14
C ALA A 44 6.22 14.54 -26.62
N GLY A 45 6.79 13.78 -25.68
CA GLY A 45 7.50 12.54 -25.94
C GLY A 45 6.64 11.46 -26.58
N TYR A 46 5.44 11.23 -26.06
CA TYR A 46 4.50 10.24 -26.62
C TYR A 46 3.96 10.63 -27.99
N ASP A 47 3.67 11.93 -28.21
CA ASP A 47 3.27 12.43 -29.51
C ASP A 47 4.40 12.28 -30.54
N ALA A 48 5.66 12.46 -30.14
CA ALA A 48 6.83 12.26 -31.02
C ALA A 48 7.06 10.78 -31.38
N LEU A 49 6.77 9.83 -30.47
CA LEU A 49 6.83 8.39 -30.76
C LEU A 49 5.70 7.97 -31.71
N GLY A 50 4.50 8.51 -31.50
CA GLY A 50 3.30 8.15 -32.24
C GLY A 50 2.71 6.78 -31.82
N PRO A 51 1.49 6.46 -32.29
CA PRO A 51 0.72 5.32 -31.78
C PRO A 51 1.33 3.95 -32.08
N VAL A 52 1.98 3.79 -33.24
CA VAL A 52 2.58 2.50 -33.65
C VAL A 52 3.76 2.14 -32.74
N GLU A 53 4.62 3.12 -32.45
CA GLU A 53 5.76 2.90 -31.58
C GLU A 53 5.32 2.71 -30.12
N LEU A 54 4.29 3.44 -29.65
CA LEU A 54 3.73 3.23 -28.31
C LEU A 54 3.17 1.81 -28.13
N ASP A 55 2.49 1.25 -29.12
CA ASP A 55 2.01 -0.14 -29.09
C ASP A 55 3.16 -1.16 -29.08
N ARG A 56 4.23 -0.88 -29.84
CA ARG A 56 5.46 -1.67 -29.81
C ARG A 56 6.10 -1.65 -28.42
N ARG A 57 6.16 -0.48 -27.77
CA ARG A 57 6.70 -0.31 -26.40
C ARG A 57 5.83 -0.99 -25.36
N ALA A 58 4.50 -0.93 -25.49
CA ALA A 58 3.58 -1.67 -24.65
C ALA A 58 3.77 -3.19 -24.77
N SER A 59 4.08 -3.68 -25.97
CA SER A 59 4.42 -5.09 -26.19
C SER A 59 5.79 -5.46 -25.59
N GLU A 60 6.78 -4.56 -25.66
CA GLU A 60 8.08 -4.72 -25.02
C GLU A 60 7.97 -4.80 -23.48
N ILE A 61 7.11 -3.96 -22.87
CA ILE A 61 6.81 -4.00 -21.43
C ILE A 61 6.25 -5.37 -21.03
N ARG A 62 5.25 -5.89 -21.77
CA ARG A 62 4.66 -7.20 -21.48
C ARG A 62 5.70 -8.31 -21.54
N LEU A 63 6.56 -8.30 -22.56
CA LEU A 63 7.62 -9.30 -22.72
C LEU A 63 8.62 -9.25 -21.56
N LEU A 64 9.04 -8.06 -21.11
CA LEU A 64 9.95 -7.92 -19.98
C LEU A 64 9.33 -8.48 -18.70
N LEU A 65 8.08 -8.11 -18.39
CA LEU A 65 7.38 -8.61 -17.21
C LEU A 65 7.19 -10.14 -17.24
N GLU A 66 6.94 -10.71 -18.42
CA GLU A 66 6.87 -12.17 -18.61
C GLU A 66 8.23 -12.84 -18.39
N GLN A 67 9.32 -12.26 -18.90
CA GLN A 67 10.69 -12.76 -18.71
C GLN A 67 11.14 -12.71 -17.25
N ASP A 68 10.73 -11.67 -16.53
CA ASP A 68 11.04 -11.48 -15.12
C ASP A 68 10.06 -12.23 -14.19
N GLY A 69 9.06 -12.92 -14.75
CA GLY A 69 8.11 -13.75 -14.01
C GLY A 69 7.14 -12.96 -13.11
N VAL A 70 6.87 -11.70 -13.44
CA VAL A 70 6.06 -10.80 -12.63
C VAL A 70 4.60 -11.25 -12.66
N THR A 71 4.13 -11.77 -11.53
CA THR A 71 2.81 -12.39 -11.40
C THR A 71 2.09 -11.96 -10.13
N TYR A 72 0.76 -11.98 -10.18
CA TYR A 72 -0.11 -11.87 -9.01
C TYR A 72 -1.06 -13.06 -8.99
N ASN A 73 -1.02 -13.89 -7.95
CA ASN A 73 -1.82 -15.12 -7.90
C ASN A 73 -3.22 -14.82 -7.36
N ALA A 74 -4.25 -14.96 -8.19
CA ALA A 74 -5.63 -14.81 -7.73
C ALA A 74 -6.07 -16.06 -6.95
N VAL A 75 -6.23 -15.92 -5.62
CA VAL A 75 -6.72 -17.01 -4.77
C VAL A 75 -8.18 -17.34 -5.12
N GLY A 76 -8.47 -18.61 -5.41
CA GLY A 76 -9.84 -19.15 -5.60
C GLY A 76 -10.27 -19.46 -7.04
N LEU A 77 -9.53 -19.03 -8.07
CA LEU A 77 -9.79 -19.38 -9.48
C LEU A 77 -8.71 -20.33 -10.01
N HIS A 78 -8.80 -21.61 -9.65
CA HIS A 78 -7.96 -22.70 -10.20
C HIS A 78 -6.45 -22.44 -10.30
N GLY A 79 -5.85 -21.72 -9.34
CA GLY A 79 -4.39 -21.53 -9.30
C GLY A 79 -3.78 -20.92 -10.56
N ARG A 80 -4.58 -20.20 -11.38
CA ARG A 80 -4.05 -19.58 -12.61
C ARG A 80 -3.26 -18.34 -12.23
N HIS A 81 -1.93 -18.41 -12.39
CA HIS A 81 -1.04 -17.25 -12.36
C HIS A 81 -1.60 -16.18 -13.31
N ARG A 82 -1.96 -15.00 -12.77
CA ARG A 82 -2.35 -13.87 -13.62
C ARG A 82 -1.10 -13.06 -13.91
N PRO A 83 -0.74 -12.87 -15.19
CA PRO A 83 0.37 -11.98 -15.55
C PRO A 83 0.11 -10.57 -15.00
N TRP A 84 1.16 -9.98 -14.44
CA TRP A 84 1.10 -8.58 -14.04
C TRP A 84 0.93 -7.70 -15.28
N THR A 85 -0.11 -6.86 -15.29
CA THR A 85 -0.38 -5.97 -16.43
C THR A 85 0.01 -4.55 -16.04
N LEU A 86 1.02 -4.02 -16.71
CA LEU A 86 1.53 -2.65 -16.51
C LEU A 86 1.15 -1.79 -17.71
N ASP A 87 0.56 -0.64 -17.43
CA ASP A 87 0.33 0.41 -18.43
C ASP A 87 1.66 1.02 -18.89
N ALA A 88 1.77 1.30 -20.18
CA ALA A 88 2.90 2.05 -20.72
C ALA A 88 2.90 3.51 -20.27
N VAL A 89 1.72 4.06 -19.93
CA VAL A 89 1.56 5.43 -19.44
C VAL A 89 1.74 5.44 -17.91
N PRO A 90 2.72 6.15 -17.34
CA PRO A 90 2.81 6.32 -15.90
C PRO A 90 1.74 7.27 -15.37
N LEU A 91 1.48 7.26 -14.06
CA LEU A 91 0.82 8.35 -13.35
C LEU A 91 1.88 9.40 -12.98
N VAL A 92 1.78 10.61 -13.52
CA VAL A 92 2.74 11.69 -13.26
C VAL A 92 2.20 12.61 -12.17
N ILE A 93 3.02 12.92 -11.16
CA ILE A 93 2.66 13.77 -10.03
C ILE A 93 3.74 14.83 -9.85
N ASP A 94 3.33 16.08 -9.67
CA ASP A 94 4.24 17.19 -9.40
C ASP A 94 4.97 17.01 -8.06
N GLY A 95 6.27 17.35 -8.01
CA GLY A 95 7.08 17.19 -6.82
C GLY A 95 6.70 18.11 -5.65
N THR A 96 6.11 19.27 -5.91
CA THR A 96 5.61 20.16 -4.84
C THR A 96 4.34 19.61 -4.21
N GLU A 97 3.47 19.06 -5.04
CA GLU A 97 2.30 18.33 -4.60
C GLU A 97 2.68 17.06 -3.82
N TRP A 98 3.62 16.27 -4.35
CA TRP A 98 4.06 15.04 -3.70
C TRP A 98 4.62 15.28 -2.31
N ARG A 99 5.34 16.38 -2.08
CA ARG A 99 5.83 16.75 -0.75
C ARG A 99 4.71 16.89 0.28
N SER A 100 3.54 17.39 -0.12
CA SER A 100 2.38 17.48 0.78
C SER A 100 1.82 16.10 1.10
N VAL A 101 1.74 15.22 0.10
CA VAL A 101 1.35 13.81 0.29
C VAL A 101 2.34 13.09 1.19
N GLU A 102 3.64 13.27 0.97
CA GLU A 102 4.72 12.70 1.78
C GLU A 102 4.62 13.13 3.25
N GLN A 103 4.44 14.42 3.52
CA GLN A 103 4.25 14.93 4.89
C GLN A 103 3.02 14.32 5.56
N GLY A 104 1.89 14.28 4.87
CA GLY A 104 0.66 13.73 5.42
C GLY A 104 0.69 12.20 5.61
N VAL A 105 1.37 11.47 4.71
CA VAL A 105 1.61 10.03 4.88
C VAL A 105 2.55 9.79 6.07
N ALA A 106 3.64 10.56 6.20
CA ALA A 106 4.56 10.43 7.32
C ALA A 106 3.89 10.72 8.68
N GLN A 107 3.09 11.79 8.76
CA GLN A 107 2.31 12.13 9.95
C GLN A 107 1.29 11.03 10.29
N ARG A 108 0.57 10.50 9.30
CA ARG A 108 -0.36 9.39 9.51
C ARG A 108 0.34 8.15 10.04
N MET A 109 1.52 7.84 9.53
CA MET A 109 2.31 6.70 10.03
C MET A 109 2.80 6.92 11.47
N GLU A 110 3.18 8.15 11.83
CA GLU A 110 3.48 8.53 13.23
C GLU A 110 2.28 8.27 14.15
N LEU A 111 1.09 8.71 13.72
CA LEU A 111 -0.14 8.53 14.49
C LEU A 111 -0.44 7.03 14.70
N LEU A 112 -0.36 6.24 13.62
CA LEU A 112 -0.59 4.79 13.68
C LEU A 112 0.44 4.08 14.57
N GLU A 113 1.69 4.53 14.55
CA GLU A 113 2.75 4.04 15.44
C GLU A 113 2.44 4.30 16.92
N LEU A 114 1.98 5.51 17.27
CA LEU A 114 1.59 5.83 18.65
C LEU A 114 0.39 5.00 19.11
N ILE A 115 -0.59 4.80 18.22
CA ILE A 115 -1.74 3.93 18.49
C ILE A 115 -1.26 2.49 18.73
N LEU A 116 -0.38 1.95 17.89
CA LEU A 116 0.14 0.58 18.03
C LEU A 116 0.83 0.37 19.38
N ARG A 117 1.72 1.31 19.74
CA ARG A 117 2.43 1.30 21.03
C ARG A 117 1.47 1.34 22.20
N ASP A 118 0.43 2.16 22.13
CA ASP A 118 -0.55 2.24 23.21
C ASP A 118 -1.34 0.93 23.33
N LEU A 119 -1.90 0.41 22.23
CA LEU A 119 -2.76 -0.79 22.25
C LEU A 119 -2.05 -2.04 22.78
N TYR A 120 -0.76 -2.22 22.44
CA TYR A 120 0.05 -3.34 22.93
C TYR A 120 0.85 -3.03 24.19
N GLY A 121 0.89 -1.78 24.62
CA GLY A 121 1.52 -1.32 25.86
C GLY A 121 0.47 -0.93 26.89
N GLU A 122 0.43 0.36 27.23
CA GLU A 122 -0.36 0.83 28.36
C GLU A 122 -1.86 0.85 28.12
N ARG A 123 -2.38 0.95 26.90
CA ARG A 123 -3.82 1.04 26.56
C ARG A 123 -4.52 2.26 27.16
N ARG A 124 -3.87 3.42 27.16
CA ARG A 124 -4.47 4.69 27.59
C ARG A 124 -5.63 5.09 26.68
N LEU A 125 -5.55 4.85 25.38
CA LEU A 125 -6.59 5.18 24.40
C LEU A 125 -7.92 4.46 24.72
N LEU A 126 -7.83 3.20 25.15
CA LEU A 126 -9.00 2.43 25.57
C LEU A 126 -9.54 2.91 26.92
N ARG A 127 -8.65 3.22 27.88
CA ARG A 127 -9.04 3.69 29.22
C ARG A 127 -9.64 5.09 29.23
N SER A 128 -9.18 5.97 28.35
CA SER A 128 -9.70 7.34 28.24
C SER A 128 -11.00 7.43 27.44
N GLY A 129 -11.38 6.37 26.72
CA GLY A 129 -12.53 6.35 25.83
C GLY A 129 -12.29 7.04 24.48
N LEU A 130 -11.05 7.45 24.17
CA LEU A 130 -10.69 7.97 22.85
C LEU A 130 -10.83 6.91 21.75
N VAL A 131 -10.63 5.64 22.10
CA VAL A 131 -10.92 4.49 21.25
C VAL A 131 -11.85 3.54 22.01
N PRO A 132 -13.05 3.23 21.47
CA PRO A 132 -13.98 2.30 22.12
C PRO A 132 -13.34 0.92 22.32
N PRO A 133 -13.36 0.34 23.54
CA PRO A 133 -12.76 -0.96 23.81
C PRO A 133 -13.25 -2.08 22.89
N GLU A 134 -14.55 -2.13 22.61
CA GLU A 134 -15.17 -3.13 21.74
C GLU A 134 -14.70 -3.05 20.27
N MET A 135 -14.26 -1.88 19.80
CA MET A 135 -13.70 -1.71 18.45
C MET A 135 -12.37 -2.48 18.30
N VAL A 136 -11.57 -2.55 19.38
CA VAL A 136 -10.25 -3.17 19.36
C VAL A 136 -10.26 -4.57 19.95
N LEU A 137 -10.83 -4.73 21.15
CA LEU A 137 -10.83 -6.00 21.88
C LEU A 137 -11.73 -7.06 21.23
N GLY A 138 -12.69 -6.63 20.43
CA GLY A 138 -13.53 -7.49 19.59
C GLY A 138 -12.96 -7.76 18.20
N ASP A 139 -11.93 -7.02 17.77
CA ASP A 139 -11.29 -7.23 16.48
C ASP A 139 -10.44 -8.50 16.50
N PRO A 140 -10.71 -9.49 15.63
CA PRO A 140 -9.88 -10.67 15.50
C PRO A 140 -8.38 -10.36 15.25
N GLN A 141 -8.05 -9.25 14.58
CA GLN A 141 -6.65 -8.83 14.33
C GLN A 141 -5.93 -8.28 15.58
N PHE A 142 -6.63 -8.07 16.70
CA PHE A 142 -5.99 -7.73 17.97
C PHE A 142 -5.47 -8.99 18.68
N GLU A 143 -4.23 -9.35 18.36
CA GLU A 143 -3.56 -10.53 18.91
C GLU A 143 -3.12 -10.34 20.37
N ARG A 144 -3.97 -10.70 21.34
CA ARG A 144 -3.70 -10.48 22.79
C ARG A 144 -2.35 -11.02 23.26
N ALA A 145 -1.88 -12.13 22.68
CA ALA A 145 -0.59 -12.75 22.98
C ALA A 145 0.60 -11.83 22.68
N CYS A 146 0.43 -10.85 21.80
CA CYS A 146 1.46 -9.89 21.40
C CYS A 146 1.65 -8.72 22.38
N HIS A 147 0.91 -8.68 23.50
CA HIS A 147 1.09 -7.67 24.53
C HIS A 147 2.53 -7.62 25.05
N GLY A 148 3.10 -6.42 25.13
CA GLY A 148 4.46 -6.20 25.62
C GLY A 148 5.57 -6.60 24.64
N ILE A 149 5.25 -7.08 23.44
CA ILE A 149 6.27 -7.27 22.40
C ILE A 149 6.75 -5.91 21.91
N VAL A 150 8.06 -5.71 21.90
CA VAL A 150 8.72 -4.48 21.47
C VAL A 150 9.80 -4.81 20.46
N THR A 151 9.65 -4.31 19.23
CA THR A 151 10.68 -4.31 18.20
C THR A 151 11.69 -3.21 18.49
N PRO A 152 13.00 -3.51 18.59
CA PRO A 152 14.05 -2.49 18.71
C PRO A 152 14.05 -1.48 17.56
N GLY A 153 14.71 -0.35 17.78
CA GLY A 153 14.80 0.74 16.81
C GLY A 153 13.87 1.91 17.15
N PRO A 154 13.80 2.93 16.27
CA PRO A 154 13.09 4.17 16.57
C PRO A 154 11.56 3.98 16.63
N ARG A 155 11.04 2.97 15.91
CA ARG A 155 9.60 2.76 15.67
C ARG A 155 9.23 1.26 15.64
N GLN A 156 8.07 0.91 16.20
CA GLN A 156 7.47 -0.42 16.19
C GLN A 156 6.88 -0.74 14.81
N LEU A 157 6.10 0.19 14.25
CA LEU A 157 5.52 0.13 12.92
C LEU A 157 6.57 0.55 11.90
N VAL A 158 7.36 -0.41 11.42
CA VAL A 158 8.50 -0.14 10.56
C VAL A 158 8.09 0.17 9.12
N VAL A 159 7.18 -0.63 8.54
CA VAL A 159 6.76 -0.49 7.14
C VAL A 159 5.26 -0.23 7.10
N GLY A 160 4.81 0.76 6.33
CA GLY A 160 3.40 1.02 6.13
C GLY A 160 3.06 1.34 4.70
N ALA A 161 1.77 1.29 4.39
CA ALA A 161 1.26 1.85 3.16
C ALA A 161 -0.05 2.61 3.41
N VAL A 162 -0.29 3.65 2.63
CA VAL A 162 -1.53 4.42 2.67
C VAL A 162 -2.15 4.38 1.28
N ASP A 163 -3.42 4.01 1.23
CA ASP A 163 -4.23 3.99 0.02
C ASP A 163 -4.93 5.35 -0.14
N LEU A 164 -4.62 5.98 -1.25
CA LEU A 164 -4.94 7.36 -1.59
C LEU A 164 -5.75 7.41 -2.88
N VAL A 165 -6.57 8.43 -2.96
CA VAL A 165 -7.21 8.84 -4.19
C VAL A 165 -7.18 10.35 -4.29
N ARG A 166 -6.97 10.85 -5.50
CA ARG A 166 -7.26 12.25 -5.80
C ARG A 166 -8.76 12.37 -6.01
N HIS A 167 -9.42 13.11 -5.13
CA HIS A 167 -10.85 13.40 -5.27
C HIS A 167 -11.08 14.32 -6.47
N THR A 168 -12.32 14.37 -6.99
CA THR A 168 -12.67 15.21 -8.16
C THR A 168 -12.37 16.71 -7.96
N GLY A 169 -12.36 17.17 -6.70
CA GLY A 169 -11.97 18.52 -6.30
C GLY A 169 -10.46 18.83 -6.39
N GLY A 170 -9.61 17.82 -6.59
CA GLY A 170 -8.16 17.95 -6.75
C GLY A 170 -7.35 17.54 -5.52
N ASP A 171 -7.97 17.45 -4.34
CA ASP A 171 -7.31 17.10 -3.09
C ASP A 171 -7.05 15.60 -2.96
N TRP A 172 -5.97 15.24 -2.25
CA TRP A 172 -5.67 13.86 -1.88
C TRP A 172 -6.41 13.45 -0.62
N VAL A 173 -7.07 12.30 -0.67
CA VAL A 173 -7.79 11.72 0.45
C VAL A 173 -7.34 10.27 0.65
N ALA A 174 -7.07 9.90 1.89
CA ALA A 174 -6.76 8.52 2.26
C ALA A 174 -8.03 7.75 2.61
N PHE A 175 -8.23 6.58 2.01
CA PHE A 175 -9.40 5.73 2.30
C PHE A 175 -9.04 4.45 3.07
N SER A 176 -7.77 4.07 3.09
CA SER A 176 -7.26 3.02 3.97
C SER A 176 -5.75 3.10 4.17
N HIS A 177 -5.24 2.30 5.10
CA HIS A 177 -3.82 2.06 5.30
C HIS A 177 -3.55 0.56 5.53
N ARG A 178 -2.31 0.14 5.36
CA ARG A 178 -1.80 -1.23 5.55
C ARG A 178 -0.62 -1.19 6.53
N SER A 179 -0.64 -2.08 7.51
CA SER A 179 0.33 -2.14 8.61
C SER A 179 0.72 -3.56 9.00
N GLU A 180 0.02 -4.60 8.53
CA GLU A 180 0.36 -5.97 8.90
C GLU A 180 1.58 -6.48 8.12
N ALA A 181 1.39 -6.66 6.82
CA ALA A 181 2.42 -7.03 5.85
C ALA A 181 2.13 -6.29 4.53
N PRO A 182 2.26 -4.95 4.49
CA PRO A 182 1.85 -4.14 3.35
C PRO A 182 2.53 -4.60 2.06
N SER A 183 1.75 -4.80 1.00
CA SER A 183 2.23 -5.24 -0.31
C SER A 183 2.07 -4.20 -1.40
N GLY A 184 2.91 -4.31 -2.42
CA GLY A 184 2.95 -3.47 -3.62
C GLY A 184 4.28 -2.73 -3.83
N ALA A 185 5.15 -2.64 -2.82
CA ALA A 185 6.38 -1.87 -2.92
C ALA A 185 7.37 -2.48 -3.93
N ALA A 186 7.48 -3.81 -3.98
CA ALA A 186 8.35 -4.45 -4.98
C ALA A 186 7.77 -4.34 -6.38
N PHE A 187 6.43 -4.38 -6.52
CA PHE A 187 5.78 -4.10 -7.80
C PHE A 187 6.02 -2.66 -8.27
N ALA A 188 6.02 -1.67 -7.37
CA ALA A 188 6.37 -0.28 -7.71
C ALA A 188 7.82 -0.16 -8.21
N LEU A 189 8.77 -0.79 -7.52
CA LEU A 189 10.18 -0.83 -7.92
C LEU A 189 10.37 -1.52 -9.29
N GLU A 190 9.63 -2.60 -9.51
CA GLU A 190 9.68 -3.36 -10.76
C GLU A 190 9.04 -2.60 -11.93
N ASN A 191 7.88 -1.97 -11.72
CA ASN A 191 7.24 -1.08 -12.70
C ASN A 191 8.21 0.02 -13.15
N ARG A 192 8.90 0.64 -12.17
CA ARG A 192 9.92 1.66 -12.43
C ARG A 192 11.08 1.13 -13.25
N ARG A 193 11.61 -0.04 -12.90
CA ARG A 193 12.71 -0.69 -13.63
C ARG A 193 12.33 -0.95 -15.08
N VAL A 194 11.14 -1.50 -15.32
CA VAL A 194 10.64 -1.81 -16.66
C VAL A 194 10.41 -0.53 -17.48
N LEU A 195 9.68 0.46 -16.95
CA LEU A 195 9.42 1.68 -17.71
C LEU A 195 10.68 2.50 -17.97
N SER A 196 11.61 2.59 -17.02
CA SER A 196 12.87 3.30 -17.24
C SER A 196 13.74 2.63 -18.33
N ARG A 197 13.64 1.31 -18.49
CA ARG A 197 14.31 0.56 -19.57
C ARG A 197 13.64 0.76 -20.93
N VAL A 198 12.31 0.80 -20.97
CA VAL A 198 11.53 0.93 -22.22
C VAL A 198 11.51 2.37 -22.73
N PHE A 199 11.51 3.35 -21.83
CA PHE A 199 11.45 4.78 -22.14
C PHE A 199 12.62 5.59 -21.54
N PRO A 200 13.89 5.24 -21.81
CA PRO A 200 15.04 5.82 -21.10
C PRO A 200 15.16 7.34 -21.32
N LEU A 201 14.94 7.81 -22.55
CA LEU A 201 15.02 9.24 -22.87
C LEU A 201 13.88 10.04 -22.22
N LEU A 202 12.65 9.50 -22.17
CA LEU A 202 11.53 10.18 -21.52
C LEU A 202 11.71 10.21 -20.01
N PHE A 203 12.21 9.12 -19.43
CA PHE A 203 12.52 9.04 -18.01
C PHE A 203 13.53 10.10 -17.60
N GLN A 204 14.62 10.25 -18.38
CA GLN A 204 15.64 11.27 -18.14
C GLN A 204 15.10 12.70 -18.30
N ARG A 205 14.38 12.98 -19.39
CA ARG A 205 13.87 14.33 -19.70
C ARG A 205 12.78 14.79 -18.75
N THR A 206 11.99 13.86 -18.23
CA THR A 206 10.91 14.19 -17.29
C THR A 206 11.49 14.55 -15.92
N GLY A 207 12.67 14.07 -15.52
CA GLY A 207 13.24 14.38 -14.21
C GLY A 207 12.56 13.60 -13.07
N VAL A 208 12.31 12.31 -13.31
CA VAL A 208 11.64 11.43 -12.34
C VAL A 208 12.56 11.13 -11.15
N GLN A 209 12.05 11.32 -9.92
CA GLN A 209 12.80 11.06 -8.69
C GLN A 209 13.14 9.57 -8.52
N ARG A 210 14.30 9.29 -7.91
CA ARG A 210 14.81 7.91 -7.74
C ARG A 210 14.13 7.20 -6.56
N LEU A 211 13.87 5.89 -6.72
CA LEU A 211 13.30 5.05 -5.63
C LEU A 211 14.37 4.40 -4.73
N ALA A 212 15.66 4.49 -5.10
CA ALA A 212 16.77 3.92 -4.32
C ALA A 212 16.84 4.42 -2.85
N PRO A 213 16.53 5.69 -2.52
CA PRO A 213 16.45 6.14 -1.14
C PRO A 213 15.50 5.31 -0.27
N PHE A 214 14.33 4.93 -0.79
CA PHE A 214 13.36 4.10 -0.06
C PHE A 214 13.93 2.71 0.26
N VAL A 215 14.61 2.07 -0.69
CA VAL A 215 15.24 0.75 -0.48
C VAL A 215 16.36 0.82 0.55
N ARG A 216 17.16 1.90 0.53
CA ARG A 216 18.19 2.16 1.56
C ARG A 216 17.57 2.36 2.94
N ALA A 217 16.49 3.14 3.03
CA ALA A 217 15.76 3.36 4.27
C ALA A 217 15.19 2.05 4.83
N LEU A 218 14.61 1.19 3.98
CA LEU A 218 14.14 -0.14 4.40
C LEU A 218 15.26 -1.03 4.92
N ARG A 219 16.41 -1.08 4.23
CA ARG A 219 17.58 -1.83 4.70
C ARG A 219 18.08 -1.31 6.05
N SER A 220 18.12 0.02 6.21
CA SER A 220 18.50 0.65 7.48
C SER A 220 17.53 0.29 8.60
N ALA A 221 16.22 0.40 8.35
CA ALA A 221 15.20 0.12 9.35
C ALA A 221 15.21 -1.34 9.82
N LEU A 222 15.44 -2.29 8.91
CA LEU A 222 15.59 -3.71 9.26
C LEU A 222 16.83 -3.97 10.11
N ARG A 223 17.95 -3.31 9.81
CA ARG A 223 19.17 -3.39 10.64
C ARG A 223 18.96 -2.78 12.02
N SER A 224 18.29 -1.63 12.10
CA SER A 224 17.96 -0.97 13.37
C SER A 224 16.96 -1.75 14.24
N ALA A 225 16.26 -2.73 13.66
CA ALA A 225 15.37 -3.62 14.39
C ALA A 225 16.12 -4.77 15.10
N ALA A 226 17.44 -4.85 15.00
CA ALA A 226 18.22 -5.90 15.66
C ALA A 226 18.00 -5.93 17.19
N PRO A 227 17.88 -7.12 17.80
CA PRO A 227 17.89 -7.29 19.25
C PRO A 227 19.10 -6.64 19.94
N PRO A 228 18.98 -6.25 21.23
CA PRO A 228 20.09 -5.67 21.98
C PRO A 228 21.36 -6.54 21.95
N GLY A 229 22.52 -5.92 21.70
CA GLY A 229 23.82 -6.60 21.66
C GLY A 229 24.14 -7.29 20.33
N VAL A 230 23.38 -7.03 19.26
CA VAL A 230 23.63 -7.54 17.91
C VAL A 230 24.01 -6.39 16.98
N ASP A 231 25.29 -6.29 16.61
CA ASP A 231 25.80 -5.22 15.74
C ASP A 231 25.65 -5.54 14.24
N ASP A 232 25.81 -6.81 13.86
CA ASP A 232 25.62 -7.29 12.48
C ASP A 232 24.52 -8.38 12.45
N PRO A 233 23.24 -7.97 12.33
CA PRO A 233 22.13 -8.90 12.45
C PRO A 233 21.99 -9.80 11.22
N SER A 234 21.69 -11.08 11.48
CA SER A 234 21.20 -11.99 10.46
C SER A 234 19.72 -11.73 10.17
N ILE A 235 19.42 -11.30 8.94
CA ILE A 235 18.07 -10.88 8.53
C ILE A 235 17.53 -11.84 7.47
N VAL A 236 16.29 -12.30 7.65
CA VAL A 236 15.58 -13.15 6.68
C VAL A 236 14.21 -12.57 6.31
N ILE A 237 13.67 -13.00 5.17
CA ILE A 237 12.30 -12.68 4.74
C ILE A 237 11.43 -13.93 4.84
N LEU A 238 10.47 -13.92 5.75
CA LEU A 238 9.54 -15.04 5.94
C LEU A 238 8.37 -14.94 4.95
N THR A 239 8.23 -15.92 4.08
CA THR A 239 7.15 -16.03 3.09
C THR A 239 6.19 -17.19 3.40
N PRO A 240 4.88 -17.03 3.14
CA PRO A 240 3.93 -18.15 3.17
C PRO A 240 4.15 -19.16 2.03
N GLY A 241 5.04 -18.85 1.08
CA GLY A 241 5.42 -19.74 -0.01
C GLY A 241 4.84 -19.33 -1.38
N PRO A 242 5.05 -20.17 -2.40
CA PRO A 242 4.78 -19.82 -3.81
C PRO A 242 3.29 -19.69 -4.16
N LEU A 243 2.39 -20.24 -3.34
CA LEU A 243 0.95 -20.16 -3.55
C LEU A 243 0.35 -18.82 -3.10
N SER A 244 1.14 -17.94 -2.48
CA SER A 244 0.70 -16.61 -2.08
C SER A 244 0.40 -15.71 -3.28
N GLU A 245 -0.59 -14.83 -3.12
CA GLU A 245 -0.91 -13.79 -4.11
C GLU A 245 0.26 -12.86 -4.43
N THR A 246 1.15 -12.64 -3.47
CA THR A 246 2.30 -11.73 -3.56
C THR A 246 3.65 -12.46 -3.54
N ALA A 247 3.69 -13.75 -3.90
CA ALA A 247 4.91 -14.56 -3.88
C ALA A 247 6.06 -13.92 -4.69
N PHE A 248 5.76 -13.36 -5.88
CA PHE A 248 6.73 -12.63 -6.69
C PHE A 248 7.37 -11.48 -5.91
N GLU A 249 6.57 -10.67 -5.22
CA GLU A 249 7.06 -9.53 -4.45
C GLU A 249 8.01 -9.97 -3.33
N HIS A 250 7.72 -11.11 -2.67
CA HIS A 250 8.58 -11.62 -1.61
C HIS A 250 9.96 -12.02 -2.14
N ALA A 251 10.00 -12.67 -3.31
CA ALA A 251 11.26 -13.00 -3.99
C ALA A 251 12.00 -11.76 -4.49
N SER A 252 11.27 -10.81 -5.09
CA SER A 252 11.85 -9.57 -5.61
C SER A 252 12.46 -8.72 -4.50
N ILE A 253 11.76 -8.53 -3.38
CA ILE A 253 12.30 -7.75 -2.25
C ILE A 253 13.47 -8.47 -1.56
N ALA A 254 13.45 -9.81 -1.48
CA ALA A 254 14.58 -10.60 -0.98
C ALA A 254 15.84 -10.39 -1.84
N ALA A 255 15.70 -10.47 -3.16
CA ALA A 255 16.79 -10.24 -4.10
C ALA A 255 17.33 -8.81 -4.03
N GLN A 256 16.45 -7.80 -3.96
CA GLN A 256 16.86 -6.39 -3.88
C GLN A 256 17.55 -6.02 -2.57
N LEU A 257 17.10 -6.60 -1.45
CA LEU A 257 17.68 -6.35 -0.14
C LEU A 257 18.94 -7.19 0.11
N GLY A 258 19.06 -8.35 -0.55
CA GLY A 258 20.15 -9.31 -0.36
C GLY A 258 19.94 -10.22 0.85
N TYR A 259 18.69 -10.55 1.18
CA TYR A 259 18.33 -11.40 2.33
C TYR A 259 17.75 -12.75 1.90
N PRO A 260 18.02 -13.84 2.63
CA PRO A 260 17.40 -15.13 2.35
C PRO A 260 15.87 -15.06 2.42
N LEU A 261 15.22 -15.63 1.40
CA LEU A 261 13.77 -15.89 1.41
C LEU A 261 13.54 -17.28 2.00
N VAL A 262 12.75 -17.36 3.07
CA VAL A 262 12.56 -18.59 3.86
C VAL A 262 11.08 -18.84 4.15
N GLN A 263 10.70 -20.10 4.28
CA GLN A 263 9.38 -20.51 4.78
C GLN A 263 9.46 -20.90 6.26
N GLY A 264 8.32 -21.01 6.94
CA GLY A 264 8.27 -21.41 8.35
C GLY A 264 8.99 -22.73 8.64
N ALA A 265 8.94 -23.70 7.71
CA ALA A 265 9.60 -25.00 7.84
C ALA A 265 11.15 -24.95 7.79
N ASP A 266 11.72 -23.86 7.24
CA ASP A 266 13.17 -23.62 7.19
C ASP A 266 13.68 -23.06 8.52
N LEU A 267 12.78 -22.60 9.38
CA LEU A 267 13.07 -21.94 10.64
C LEU A 267 12.68 -22.82 11.83
N GLU A 268 13.39 -22.66 12.93
CA GLU A 268 13.06 -23.33 14.19
C GLU A 268 13.51 -22.52 15.40
N ILE A 269 12.74 -22.60 16.48
CA ILE A 269 13.15 -22.08 17.78
C ILE A 269 13.89 -23.18 18.55
N ARG A 270 15.10 -22.85 19.03
CA ARG A 270 15.89 -23.70 19.94
C ARG A 270 16.49 -22.83 21.03
N ASP A 271 16.29 -23.22 22.29
CA ASP A 271 16.68 -22.44 23.48
C ASP A 271 16.18 -20.97 23.41
N GLY A 272 14.98 -20.78 22.86
CA GLY A 272 14.33 -19.47 22.64
C GLY A 272 15.00 -18.57 21.60
N LEU A 273 16.01 -19.06 20.86
CA LEU A 273 16.62 -18.35 19.74
C LEU A 273 16.05 -18.88 18.42
N LEU A 274 15.93 -18.02 17.41
CA LEU A 274 15.50 -18.40 16.06
C LEU A 274 16.70 -18.85 15.23
N TRP A 275 16.57 -20.00 14.59
CA TRP A 275 17.61 -20.59 13.75
C TRP A 275 17.07 -20.88 12.35
N LEU A 276 17.86 -20.53 11.34
CA LEU A 276 17.69 -20.98 9.97
C LEU A 276 18.39 -22.33 9.79
N ARG A 277 17.64 -23.34 9.36
CA ARG A 277 18.15 -24.65 8.99
C ARG A 277 18.94 -24.53 7.70
N THR A 278 20.23 -24.85 7.77
CA THR A 278 21.08 -24.97 6.58
C THR A 278 21.70 -26.36 6.54
N VAL A 279 22.15 -26.78 5.36
CA VAL A 279 22.81 -28.09 5.18
C VAL A 279 24.11 -28.19 5.98
N ALA A 280 24.81 -27.08 6.19
CA ALA A 280 26.08 -27.05 6.90
C ALA A 280 25.90 -26.83 8.40
N ARG A 281 25.59 -25.59 8.80
CA ARG A 281 25.43 -25.20 10.21
C ARG A 281 24.21 -24.29 10.35
N PRO A 282 23.35 -24.49 11.37
CA PRO A 282 22.27 -23.57 11.66
C PRO A 282 22.81 -22.14 11.82
N VAL A 283 22.16 -21.20 11.16
CA VAL A 283 22.49 -19.77 11.25
C VAL A 283 21.48 -19.14 12.19
N ARG A 284 21.95 -18.45 13.23
CA ARG A 284 21.05 -17.68 14.10
C ARG A 284 20.41 -16.56 13.27
N VAL A 285 19.13 -16.34 13.45
CA VAL A 285 18.35 -15.27 12.82
C VAL A 285 17.96 -14.26 13.89
N ASP A 286 18.23 -12.99 13.64
CA ASP A 286 18.00 -11.92 14.61
C ASP A 286 16.81 -11.04 14.21
N VAL A 287 16.57 -10.88 12.90
CA VAL A 287 15.44 -10.08 12.38
C VAL A 287 14.71 -10.84 11.27
N VAL A 288 13.37 -10.81 11.32
CA VAL A 288 12.49 -11.41 10.32
C VAL A 288 11.62 -10.32 9.69
N LEU A 289 11.83 -10.00 8.41
CA LEU A 289 10.84 -9.28 7.61
C LEU A 289 9.71 -10.26 7.25
N ARG A 290 8.56 -10.11 7.91
CA ARG A 290 7.44 -11.03 7.80
C ARG A 290 6.50 -10.66 6.66
N ARG A 291 6.14 -11.66 5.84
CA ARG A 291 5.10 -11.59 4.79
C ARG A 291 3.95 -12.57 5.01
N VAL A 292 3.86 -13.14 6.20
CA VAL A 292 2.81 -14.06 6.68
C VAL A 292 1.99 -13.30 7.71
N ASP A 293 0.66 -13.32 7.68
CA ASP A 293 -0.16 -12.62 8.68
C ASP A 293 0.11 -13.12 10.11
N SER A 294 -0.13 -12.26 11.10
CA SER A 294 0.25 -12.47 12.50
C SER A 294 -0.38 -13.76 13.01
N TRP A 295 -1.68 -13.94 12.74
CA TRP A 295 -2.45 -15.12 13.10
C TRP A 295 -1.79 -16.45 12.71
N PHE A 296 -1.13 -16.50 11.55
CA PHE A 296 -0.48 -17.72 11.05
C PHE A 296 0.99 -17.84 11.47
N SER A 297 1.54 -16.89 12.23
CA SER A 297 2.98 -16.79 12.48
C SER A 297 3.49 -17.69 13.60
N ASP A 298 2.64 -18.15 14.51
CA ASP A 298 3.02 -19.07 15.60
C ASP A 298 1.89 -20.04 15.94
N PRO A 299 2.05 -21.35 15.69
CA PRO A 299 1.03 -22.34 16.03
C PRO A 299 0.90 -22.62 17.54
N LEU A 300 1.84 -22.22 18.39
CA LEU A 300 1.73 -22.48 19.83
C LEU A 300 0.85 -21.45 20.54
N GLU A 301 0.92 -20.18 20.14
CA GLU A 301 0.23 -19.07 20.82
C GLU A 301 -0.88 -18.42 20.00
N LEU A 302 -0.89 -18.56 18.67
CA LEU A 302 -1.84 -17.86 17.79
C LEU A 302 -2.80 -18.85 17.12
N HIS A 303 -2.38 -19.55 16.06
CA HIS A 303 -3.24 -20.46 15.31
C HIS A 303 -2.68 -21.89 15.22
N PRO A 304 -3.23 -22.85 15.98
CA PRO A 304 -2.66 -24.19 16.13
C PRO A 304 -2.55 -24.99 14.83
N ASP A 305 -3.46 -24.77 13.88
CA ASP A 305 -3.42 -25.45 12.58
C ASP A 305 -2.52 -24.75 11.55
N SER A 306 -1.80 -23.69 11.94
CA SER A 306 -0.91 -22.97 11.02
C SER A 306 0.32 -23.79 10.67
N THR A 307 0.61 -23.88 9.38
CA THR A 307 1.86 -24.45 8.83
C THR A 307 2.78 -23.40 8.23
N LEU A 308 2.41 -22.12 8.29
CA LEU A 308 3.15 -21.01 7.66
C LEU A 308 4.17 -20.35 8.60
N GLY A 309 3.92 -20.44 9.90
CA GLY A 309 4.68 -19.80 10.96
C GLY A 309 5.79 -20.66 11.55
N VAL A 310 6.32 -20.21 12.69
CA VAL A 310 7.35 -20.90 13.46
C VAL A 310 6.87 -21.08 14.90
N ALA A 311 6.86 -22.32 15.38
CA ALA A 311 6.42 -22.63 16.75
C ALA A 311 7.32 -21.92 17.77
N GLY A 312 6.72 -21.12 18.66
CA GLY A 312 7.41 -20.38 19.72
C GLY A 312 7.98 -19.02 19.29
N LEU A 313 7.61 -18.54 18.10
CA LEU A 313 8.04 -17.23 17.60
C LEU A 313 7.54 -16.08 18.48
N VAL A 314 6.31 -16.16 19.00
CA VAL A 314 5.73 -15.13 19.87
C VAL A 314 6.55 -15.01 21.16
N ASP A 315 6.87 -16.13 21.80
CA ASP A 315 7.71 -16.16 23.00
C ASP A 315 9.12 -15.61 22.76
N ALA A 316 9.74 -15.98 21.63
CA ALA A 316 11.05 -15.46 21.25
C ALA A 316 11.06 -13.93 21.02
N CYS A 317 9.98 -13.39 20.43
CA CYS A 317 9.78 -11.94 20.28
C CYS A 317 9.59 -11.26 21.64
N ARG A 318 8.77 -11.84 22.52
CA ARG A 318 8.50 -11.33 23.87
C ARG A 318 9.77 -11.31 24.73
N ALA A 319 10.62 -12.32 24.58
CA ALA A 319 11.93 -12.39 25.22
C ALA A 319 13.00 -11.49 24.57
N GLN A 320 12.65 -10.70 23.55
CA GLN A 320 13.54 -9.85 22.76
C GLN A 320 14.76 -10.59 22.20
N ARG A 321 14.57 -11.86 21.81
CA ARG A 321 15.62 -12.72 21.23
C ARG A 321 15.64 -12.68 19.71
N VAL A 322 14.52 -12.30 19.11
CA VAL A 322 14.34 -12.10 17.67
C VAL A 322 13.36 -10.94 17.48
N SER A 323 13.56 -10.17 16.42
CA SER A 323 12.66 -9.08 16.04
C SER A 323 11.87 -9.46 14.79
N VAL A 324 10.56 -9.28 14.84
CA VAL A 324 9.68 -9.47 13.68
C VAL A 324 9.22 -8.11 13.17
N VAL A 325 9.37 -7.88 11.86
CA VAL A 325 9.08 -6.63 11.17
C VAL A 325 8.02 -6.87 10.09
N ASN A 326 6.86 -6.20 10.13
CA ASN A 326 6.30 -5.48 11.28
C ASN A 326 5.96 -6.42 12.44
N PRO A 327 5.92 -5.91 13.68
CA PRO A 327 5.63 -6.72 14.87
C PRO A 327 4.31 -7.48 14.71
N LEU A 328 4.24 -8.64 15.35
CA LEU A 328 3.02 -9.43 15.43
C LEU A 328 1.92 -8.58 16.09
N GLY A 329 0.71 -8.62 15.52
CA GLY A 329 -0.42 -7.80 15.98
C GLY A 329 -0.55 -6.44 15.30
N ALA A 330 0.43 -6.00 14.50
CA ALA A 330 0.34 -4.71 13.77
C ALA A 330 -0.88 -4.61 12.82
N GLY A 331 -1.52 -5.74 12.49
CA GLY A 331 -2.77 -5.79 11.74
C GLY A 331 -3.96 -5.13 12.43
N VAL A 332 -3.95 -4.97 13.76
CA VAL A 332 -5.02 -4.25 14.48
C VAL A 332 -5.22 -2.82 13.99
N LEU A 333 -4.16 -2.18 13.47
CA LEU A 333 -4.26 -0.83 12.94
C LEU A 333 -5.06 -0.80 11.64
N GLU A 334 -5.19 -1.92 10.91
CA GLU A 334 -5.96 -2.02 9.68
C GLU A 334 -7.48 -2.00 9.89
N ASN A 335 -7.92 -1.93 11.14
CA ASN A 335 -9.31 -1.80 11.57
C ASN A 335 -9.98 -0.58 10.94
N ALA A 336 -11.06 -0.80 10.20
CA ALA A 336 -11.75 0.26 9.46
C ALA A 336 -12.38 1.33 10.38
N GLY A 337 -12.72 0.97 11.63
CA GLY A 337 -13.31 1.87 12.61
C GLY A 337 -12.32 2.94 13.07
N LEU A 338 -11.03 2.61 13.13
CA LEU A 338 -9.99 3.57 13.50
C LEU A 338 -9.93 4.76 12.54
N VAL A 339 -10.28 4.57 11.26
CA VAL A 339 -10.28 5.65 10.24
C VAL A 339 -11.18 6.81 10.66
N ALA A 340 -12.33 6.52 11.28
CA ALA A 340 -13.27 7.52 11.78
C ALA A 340 -12.68 8.34 12.95
N LEU A 341 -11.77 7.74 13.72
CA LEU A 341 -11.20 8.34 14.92
C LEU A 341 -9.88 9.07 14.65
N LEU A 342 -9.23 8.86 13.50
CA LEU A 342 -7.91 9.43 13.22
C LEU A 342 -7.83 10.96 13.37
N PRO A 343 -8.82 11.78 12.96
CA PRO A 343 -8.75 13.22 13.18
C PRO A 343 -8.69 13.62 14.66
N ASP A 344 -9.53 13.00 15.50
CA ASP A 344 -9.52 13.26 16.95
C ASP A 344 -8.24 12.73 17.61
N LEU A 345 -7.77 11.56 17.16
CA LEU A 345 -6.53 10.96 17.66
C LEU A 345 -5.30 11.77 17.26
N ALA A 346 -5.29 12.39 16.07
CA ALA A 346 -4.21 13.31 15.65
C ALA A 346 -4.11 14.50 16.62
N ARG A 347 -5.24 15.16 16.91
CA ARG A 347 -5.27 16.25 17.90
C ARG A 347 -4.83 15.79 19.29
N ALA A 348 -5.27 14.62 19.73
CA ALA A 348 -4.98 14.12 21.07
C ALA A 348 -3.52 13.63 21.25
N LEU A 349 -2.93 13.02 20.22
CA LEU A 349 -1.61 12.37 20.31
C LEU A 349 -0.48 13.20 19.70
N LEU A 350 -0.75 13.95 18.64
CA LEU A 350 0.23 14.79 17.94
C LEU A 350 0.08 16.28 18.27
N GLY A 351 -1.10 16.71 18.74
CA GLY A 351 -1.39 18.13 19.02
C GLY A 351 -1.67 18.95 17.76
N GLU A 352 -1.94 18.30 16.64
CA GLU A 352 -2.14 18.93 15.33
C GLU A 352 -3.28 18.24 14.54
N GLU A 353 -3.80 18.92 13.53
CA GLU A 353 -4.78 18.36 12.61
C GLU A 353 -4.12 17.37 11.64
N LEU A 354 -4.92 16.43 11.14
CA LEU A 354 -4.46 15.44 10.17
C LEU A 354 -4.19 16.14 8.82
N ALA A 355 -2.92 16.21 8.42
CA ALA A 355 -2.48 16.89 7.20
C ALA A 355 -3.00 16.21 5.92
N LEU A 356 -3.19 14.89 5.96
CA LEU A 356 -3.81 14.11 4.89
C LEU A 356 -5.17 13.58 5.34
N PRO A 357 -6.29 14.16 4.87
CA PRO A 357 -7.61 13.81 5.33
C PRO A 357 -7.97 12.35 5.03
N SER A 358 -8.78 11.76 5.90
CA SER A 358 -9.40 10.45 5.67
C SER A 358 -10.72 10.59 4.94
N ALA A 359 -11.12 9.56 4.19
CA ALA A 359 -12.50 9.40 3.74
C ALA A 359 -13.45 9.44 4.95
N PRO A 360 -14.51 10.27 4.94
CA PRO A 360 -15.49 10.29 6.01
C PRO A 360 -16.02 8.88 6.28
N SER A 361 -16.01 8.49 7.55
CA SER A 361 -16.27 7.12 7.98
C SER A 361 -17.06 7.12 9.29
N TRP A 362 -17.97 6.16 9.43
CA TRP A 362 -18.87 6.01 10.56
C TRP A 362 -18.88 4.56 11.01
N TRP A 363 -18.49 4.31 12.25
CA TRP A 363 -18.52 2.98 12.82
C TRP A 363 -19.92 2.67 13.36
N CYS A 364 -20.46 1.51 13.02
CA CYS A 364 -21.82 1.15 13.41
C CYS A 364 -21.93 0.69 14.88
N GLY A 365 -20.81 0.60 15.62
CA GLY A 365 -20.84 0.20 17.02
C GLY A 365 -21.42 1.24 17.98
N ASP A 366 -21.38 2.53 17.61
CA ASP A 366 -22.08 3.59 18.32
C ASP A 366 -23.41 3.96 17.63
N ASP A 367 -24.37 4.50 18.41
CA ASP A 367 -25.71 4.78 17.92
C ASP A 367 -25.75 5.85 16.82
N VAL A 368 -24.83 6.82 16.85
CA VAL A 368 -24.77 7.91 15.87
C VAL A 368 -24.27 7.36 14.54
N GLY A 369 -23.15 6.63 14.56
CA GLY A 369 -22.60 5.99 13.38
C GLY A 369 -23.55 4.97 12.79
N ARG A 370 -24.18 4.10 13.61
CA ARG A 370 -25.18 3.13 13.14
C ARG A 370 -26.35 3.82 12.43
N SER A 371 -26.94 4.83 13.07
CA SER A 371 -28.09 5.56 12.52
C SER A 371 -27.74 6.23 11.20
N HIS A 372 -26.55 6.84 11.11
CA HIS A 372 -26.08 7.47 9.88
C HIS A 372 -25.91 6.45 8.75
N VAL A 373 -25.25 5.31 9.04
CA VAL A 373 -24.99 4.28 8.02
C VAL A 373 -26.27 3.64 7.54
N VAL A 374 -27.21 3.30 8.43
CA VAL A 374 -28.50 2.69 8.04
C VAL A 374 -29.34 3.64 7.20
N ALA A 375 -29.38 4.93 7.56
CA ALA A 375 -30.16 5.95 6.85
C ALA A 375 -29.59 6.25 5.45
N ASN A 376 -28.26 6.27 5.31
CA ASN A 376 -27.57 6.63 4.07
C ASN A 376 -26.98 5.41 3.36
N LEU A 377 -27.39 4.19 3.74
CA LEU A 377 -26.78 2.95 3.24
C LEU A 377 -26.65 2.89 1.72
N PRO A 378 -27.62 3.35 0.88
CA PRO A 378 -27.49 3.29 -0.57
C PRO A 378 -26.34 4.11 -1.18
N ASP A 379 -25.77 5.05 -0.43
CA ASP A 379 -24.76 6.01 -0.92
C ASP A 379 -23.36 5.80 -0.33
N LEU A 380 -23.14 4.69 0.39
CA LEU A 380 -21.91 4.41 1.13
C LEU A 380 -21.13 3.21 0.57
N VAL A 381 -19.87 3.09 0.97
CA VAL A 381 -19.14 1.82 0.93
C VAL A 381 -19.25 1.18 2.30
N LEU A 382 -19.93 0.04 2.38
CA LEU A 382 -20.02 -0.73 3.62
C LEU A 382 -18.79 -1.63 3.75
N ARG A 383 -18.09 -1.56 4.88
CA ARG A 383 -16.85 -2.29 5.14
C ARG A 383 -16.97 -3.11 6.43
N PRO A 384 -16.45 -4.35 6.46
CA PRO A 384 -16.23 -5.02 7.73
C PRO A 384 -15.18 -4.26 8.56
N LEU A 385 -15.31 -4.31 9.88
CA LEU A 385 -14.38 -3.71 10.82
C LEU A 385 -12.97 -4.29 10.64
N SER A 386 -12.90 -5.63 10.65
CA SER A 386 -11.66 -6.40 10.57
C SER A 386 -11.41 -6.94 9.18
N ARG A 387 -10.15 -6.92 8.72
CA ARG A 387 -9.78 -7.55 7.45
C ARG A 387 -9.68 -9.07 7.52
N ARG A 388 -9.73 -9.66 8.72
CA ARG A 388 -9.86 -11.11 8.90
C ARG A 388 -11.30 -11.60 8.73
N SER A 389 -12.27 -10.70 8.54
CA SER A 389 -13.65 -11.07 8.22
C SER A 389 -13.71 -11.85 6.91
N ALA A 390 -14.54 -12.88 6.85
CA ALA A 390 -14.86 -13.58 5.61
C ALA A 390 -15.65 -12.70 4.62
N THR A 391 -16.16 -11.55 5.10
CA THR A 391 -16.97 -10.62 4.31
C THR A 391 -16.07 -9.58 3.66
N HIS A 392 -16.48 -9.11 2.48
CA HIS A 392 -15.75 -8.10 1.72
C HIS A 392 -16.49 -6.77 1.76
N SER A 393 -15.77 -5.67 1.48
CA SER A 393 -16.39 -4.36 1.31
C SER A 393 -17.39 -4.39 0.15
N VAL A 394 -18.51 -3.68 0.32
CA VAL A 394 -19.60 -3.61 -0.66
C VAL A 394 -19.85 -2.16 -1.05
N ASP A 395 -19.81 -1.87 -2.34
CA ASP A 395 -20.30 -0.60 -2.91
C ASP A 395 -21.82 -0.68 -3.04
N THR A 396 -22.52 -0.12 -2.07
CA THR A 396 -23.97 -0.31 -1.90
C THR A 396 -24.80 0.41 -2.96
N ARG A 397 -24.23 1.39 -3.68
CA ARG A 397 -24.88 2.05 -4.83
C ARG A 397 -25.24 1.09 -5.95
N THR A 398 -24.46 0.01 -6.08
CA THR A 398 -24.69 -1.03 -7.09
C THR A 398 -25.57 -2.17 -6.57
N ALA A 399 -25.91 -2.15 -5.29
CA ALA A 399 -26.73 -3.18 -4.67
C ALA A 399 -28.21 -2.96 -4.99
N SER A 400 -28.92 -4.06 -5.23
CA SER A 400 -30.37 -4.08 -5.34
C SER A 400 -31.04 -3.76 -3.99
N ALA A 401 -32.32 -3.40 -4.03
CA ALA A 401 -33.09 -3.14 -2.80
C ALA A 401 -33.08 -4.34 -1.83
N ALA A 402 -33.18 -5.57 -2.35
CA ALA A 402 -33.13 -6.78 -1.53
C ALA A 402 -31.76 -7.00 -0.87
N GLU A 403 -30.66 -6.70 -1.58
CA GLU A 403 -29.32 -6.74 -1.01
C GLU A 403 -29.12 -5.66 0.05
N LEU A 404 -29.65 -4.45 -0.16
CA LEU A 404 -29.61 -3.39 0.85
C LEU A 404 -30.37 -3.77 2.12
N ASP A 405 -31.55 -4.39 2.00
CA ASP A 405 -32.31 -4.87 3.17
C ASP A 405 -31.58 -6.00 3.92
N GLU A 406 -30.88 -6.87 3.19
CA GLU A 406 -30.01 -7.88 3.82
C GLU A 406 -28.85 -7.23 4.57
N LEU A 407 -28.17 -6.26 3.96
CA LEU A 407 -27.09 -5.52 4.62
C LEU A 407 -27.58 -4.80 5.87
N ARG A 408 -28.77 -4.17 5.84
CA ARG A 408 -29.39 -3.56 7.03
C ARG A 408 -29.58 -4.57 8.15
N ARG A 409 -30.17 -5.75 7.86
CA ARG A 409 -30.37 -6.81 8.86
C ARG A 409 -29.05 -7.28 9.49
N ARG A 410 -27.99 -7.38 8.67
CA ARG A 410 -26.66 -7.77 9.14
C ARG A 410 -26.01 -6.70 10.03
N ILE A 411 -26.18 -5.43 9.68
CA ILE A 411 -25.73 -4.30 10.50
C ILE A 411 -26.46 -4.32 11.84
N GLU A 412 -27.78 -4.47 11.85
CA GLU A 412 -28.56 -4.50 13.11
C GLU A 412 -28.24 -5.71 13.99
N ALA A 413 -27.92 -6.86 13.38
CA ALA A 413 -27.55 -8.06 14.12
C ALA A 413 -26.18 -7.93 14.82
N HIS A 414 -25.18 -7.36 14.13
CA HIS A 414 -23.80 -7.25 14.63
C HIS A 414 -23.19 -5.88 14.33
N PRO A 415 -23.71 -4.80 14.96
CA PRO A 415 -23.37 -3.42 14.60
C PRO A 415 -21.88 -3.11 14.73
N CYS A 416 -21.21 -3.61 15.76
CA CYS A 416 -19.79 -3.35 16.00
C CYS A 416 -18.87 -3.88 14.88
N GLU A 417 -19.34 -4.81 14.04
CA GLU A 417 -18.55 -5.39 12.95
C GLU A 417 -18.55 -4.56 11.66
N TRP A 418 -19.27 -3.43 11.62
CA TRP A 418 -19.48 -2.68 10.38
C TRP A 418 -19.04 -1.23 10.48
N VAL A 419 -18.54 -0.72 9.35
CA VAL A 419 -18.20 0.69 9.14
C VAL A 419 -18.79 1.12 7.80
N GLY A 420 -19.56 2.19 7.79
CA GLY A 420 -19.90 2.88 6.55
C GLY A 420 -18.83 3.92 6.24
N GLN A 421 -18.43 4.02 4.98
CA GLN A 421 -17.46 5.01 4.52
C GLN A 421 -18.04 5.74 3.31
N GLU A 422 -17.82 7.05 3.24
CA GLU A 422 -18.19 7.82 2.05
C GLU A 422 -17.46 7.27 0.83
N ARG A 423 -18.21 7.12 -0.27
CA ARG A 423 -17.62 6.71 -1.52
C ARG A 423 -16.79 7.86 -2.08
N LEU A 424 -15.51 7.61 -2.28
CA LEU A 424 -14.65 8.53 -3.01
C LEU A 424 -14.68 8.18 -4.49
N ASP A 425 -15.06 9.14 -5.33
CA ASP A 425 -14.98 9.01 -6.78
C ASP A 425 -13.56 9.41 -7.25
N PRO A 426 -12.75 8.46 -7.76
CA PRO A 426 -11.38 8.75 -8.15
C PRO A 426 -11.27 9.64 -9.37
N ALA A 427 -10.30 10.55 -9.37
CA ALA A 427 -9.85 11.20 -10.58
C ALA A 427 -9.41 10.15 -11.62
N THR A 428 -9.63 10.47 -12.90
CA THR A 428 -9.20 9.60 -13.99
C THR A 428 -7.77 9.89 -14.41
N ALA A 429 -7.02 8.85 -14.76
CA ALA A 429 -5.71 8.96 -15.40
C ALA A 429 -5.77 8.38 -16.83
N PRO A 430 -4.89 8.83 -17.75
CA PRO A 430 -4.79 8.26 -19.08
C PRO A 430 -4.26 6.83 -19.03
N VAL A 431 -4.99 5.92 -19.69
CA VAL A 431 -4.60 4.53 -19.91
C VAL A 431 -4.43 4.25 -21.39
N LEU A 432 -3.36 3.58 -21.77
CA LEU A 432 -3.16 3.17 -23.17
C LEU A 432 -4.07 1.98 -23.52
N ALA A 433 -5.05 2.22 -24.39
CA ALA A 433 -5.90 1.20 -24.97
C ALA A 433 -5.65 1.07 -26.49
N PRO A 434 -6.12 0.00 -27.17
CA PRO A 434 -5.89 -0.18 -28.61
C PRO A 434 -6.37 0.98 -29.49
N ALA A 435 -7.44 1.67 -29.07
CA ALA A 435 -7.98 2.83 -29.79
C ALA A 435 -7.25 4.16 -29.48
N GLY A 436 -6.29 4.15 -28.55
CA GLY A 436 -5.60 5.32 -28.01
C GLY A 436 -5.77 5.47 -26.50
N LEU A 437 -5.47 6.67 -25.98
CA LEU A 437 -5.60 6.97 -24.57
C LEU A 437 -7.08 7.05 -24.15
N VAL A 438 -7.44 6.39 -23.06
CA VAL A 438 -8.78 6.43 -22.46
C VAL A 438 -8.70 6.79 -20.97
N PRO A 439 -9.64 7.58 -20.43
CA PRO A 439 -9.62 7.90 -19.01
C PRO A 439 -10.11 6.72 -18.19
N ARG A 440 -9.41 6.44 -17.08
CA ARG A 440 -9.76 5.40 -16.13
C ARG A 440 -9.61 5.88 -14.69
N PRO A 441 -10.61 5.67 -13.82
CA PRO A 441 -10.47 5.93 -12.39
C PRO A 441 -9.19 5.29 -11.86
N THR A 442 -8.40 6.06 -11.10
CA THR A 442 -7.09 5.62 -10.63
C THR A 442 -6.92 5.87 -9.14
N VAL A 443 -6.42 4.86 -8.42
CA VAL A 443 -6.05 4.95 -7.01
C VAL A 443 -4.55 4.75 -6.86
N LEU A 444 -3.98 5.28 -5.77
CA LEU A 444 -2.56 5.24 -5.49
C LEU A 444 -2.32 4.58 -4.13
N ARG A 445 -1.32 3.70 -4.04
CA ARG A 445 -0.74 3.29 -2.75
C ARG A 445 0.62 3.94 -2.57
N ALA A 446 0.75 4.77 -1.55
CA ALA A 446 2.03 5.31 -1.08
C ALA A 446 2.63 4.36 -0.04
N PHE A 447 3.96 4.24 0.00
CA PHE A 447 4.69 3.39 0.94
C PHE A 447 5.59 4.23 1.83
N ALA A 448 5.64 3.88 3.11
CA ALA A 448 6.46 4.56 4.10
C ALA A 448 7.28 3.55 4.88
N VAL A 449 8.49 3.96 5.26
CA VAL A 449 9.37 3.17 6.11
C VAL A 449 9.97 4.02 7.22
N ALA A 450 10.02 3.48 8.43
CA ALA A 450 10.57 4.16 9.59
C ALA A 450 12.02 4.59 9.33
N GLY A 451 12.31 5.85 9.67
CA GLY A 451 13.65 6.43 9.72
C GLY A 451 13.99 6.86 11.15
N ALA A 452 15.17 7.46 11.31
CA ALA A 452 15.61 8.00 12.60
C ALA A 452 14.70 9.14 13.09
N ASP A 453 14.32 10.06 12.19
CA ASP A 453 13.61 11.29 12.53
C ASP A 453 12.15 11.30 12.06
N GLY A 454 11.58 10.15 11.67
CA GLY A 454 10.25 10.12 11.06
C GLY A 454 9.99 8.88 10.23
N TYR A 455 9.22 9.07 9.15
CA TYR A 455 8.99 8.08 8.10
C TYR A 455 9.50 8.62 6.77
N ASN A 456 10.28 7.80 6.06
CA ASN A 456 10.68 8.05 4.69
C ASN A 456 9.60 7.52 3.76
N VAL A 457 8.96 8.40 2.99
CA VAL A 457 7.94 8.00 2.01
C VAL A 457 8.63 7.75 0.68
N MET A 458 8.22 6.69 -0.02
CA MET A 458 8.69 6.41 -1.37
C MET A 458 8.34 7.60 -2.29
N ALA A 459 9.29 8.13 -3.05
CA ALA A 459 9.05 9.13 -4.10
C ALA A 459 8.33 8.53 -5.33
N GLY A 460 7.13 8.01 -5.09
CA GLY A 460 6.35 7.19 -6.00
C GLY A 460 5.42 6.26 -5.22
N GLY A 461 5.01 5.18 -5.87
CA GLY A 461 4.11 4.21 -5.26
C GLY A 461 3.56 3.25 -6.29
N LEU A 462 2.46 2.60 -5.95
CA LEU A 462 1.76 1.70 -6.85
C LEU A 462 0.39 2.28 -7.19
N ALA A 463 0.26 2.80 -8.41
CA ALA A 463 -1.01 3.24 -8.94
C ALA A 463 -1.74 2.08 -9.63
N ARG A 464 -3.06 2.08 -9.53
CA ARG A 464 -3.95 1.09 -10.15
C ARG A 464 -5.10 1.80 -10.83
N ALA A 465 -5.29 1.52 -12.10
CA ALA A 465 -6.40 2.02 -12.89
C ALA A 465 -7.46 0.94 -13.11
N ALA A 466 -8.73 1.33 -13.10
CA ALA A 466 -9.82 0.45 -13.49
C ALA A 466 -9.64 -0.05 -14.93
N THR A 467 -10.07 -1.29 -15.21
CA THR A 467 -10.07 -1.85 -16.56
C THR A 467 -11.22 -1.32 -17.41
N ASP A 468 -12.35 -1.03 -16.77
CA ASP A 468 -13.52 -0.41 -17.37
C ASP A 468 -13.71 1.04 -16.88
N GLY A 469 -14.74 1.72 -17.39
CA GLY A 469 -15.07 3.08 -16.96
C GLY A 469 -15.75 3.17 -15.60
N SER A 470 -15.98 2.04 -14.91
CA SER A 470 -16.63 2.03 -13.60
C SER A 470 -15.61 2.34 -12.50
N SER A 471 -16.04 3.05 -11.46
CA SER A 471 -15.25 3.30 -10.26
C SER A 471 -15.50 2.24 -9.19
N GLY A 472 -15.79 0.99 -9.59
CA GLY A 472 -15.97 -0.14 -8.69
C GLY A 472 -14.66 -0.52 -7.96
N ALA A 473 -14.57 -1.72 -7.40
CA ALA A 473 -13.39 -2.12 -6.62
C ALA A 473 -12.10 -2.18 -7.47
N ILE A 474 -11.30 -1.11 -7.47
CA ILE A 474 -10.01 -1.01 -8.19
C ILE A 474 -8.92 -1.76 -7.42
N THR A 475 -8.83 -3.07 -7.64
CA THR A 475 -7.88 -3.96 -6.94
C THR A 475 -7.15 -4.86 -7.92
N ASN A 476 -5.97 -5.38 -7.52
CA ASN A 476 -5.26 -6.41 -8.29
C ASN A 476 -6.15 -7.65 -8.51
N ARG A 477 -6.93 -8.03 -7.49
CA ARG A 477 -7.87 -9.15 -7.56
C ARG A 477 -8.97 -8.94 -8.59
N ALA A 478 -9.50 -7.72 -8.70
CA ALA A 478 -10.45 -7.34 -9.75
C ALA A 478 -9.79 -7.16 -11.13
N GLY A 479 -8.46 -7.22 -11.20
CA GLY A 479 -7.72 -7.12 -12.46
C GLY A 479 -7.34 -5.73 -12.90
N ALA A 480 -7.30 -4.78 -11.96
CA ALA A 480 -6.86 -3.41 -12.23
C ALA A 480 -5.49 -3.38 -12.93
N LEU A 481 -5.33 -2.42 -13.84
CA LEU A 481 -4.09 -2.19 -14.57
C LEU A 481 -3.12 -1.43 -13.66
N ALA A 482 -1.90 -1.95 -13.50
CA ALA A 482 -0.87 -1.26 -12.73
C ALA A 482 -0.30 -0.09 -13.53
N LYS A 483 0.09 0.98 -12.82
CA LYS A 483 0.81 2.12 -13.40
C LYS A 483 2.04 2.40 -12.52
N ASP A 484 3.17 2.70 -13.14
CA ASP A 484 4.29 3.35 -12.45
C ASP A 484 3.85 4.77 -12.03
N VAL A 485 4.44 5.30 -10.95
CA VAL A 485 4.13 6.62 -10.41
C VAL A 485 5.38 7.47 -10.52
N TRP A 486 5.35 8.46 -11.39
CA TRP A 486 6.47 9.36 -11.65
C TRP A 486 6.28 10.64 -10.85
N VAL A 487 6.96 10.73 -9.71
CA VAL A 487 7.11 11.99 -9.00
C VAL A 487 8.18 12.80 -9.70
N VAL A 488 7.79 13.96 -10.21
CA VAL A 488 8.65 14.79 -11.05
C VAL A 488 9.34 15.85 -10.20
N ALA A 489 10.67 15.94 -10.28
CA ALA A 489 11.40 16.91 -9.51
C ALA A 489 11.18 18.34 -10.06
N THR A 490 10.96 19.30 -9.16
CA THR A 490 10.89 20.73 -9.50
C THR A 490 12.26 21.30 -9.93
N GLU A 491 13.35 20.63 -9.50
CA GLU A 491 14.75 20.92 -9.85
C GLU A 491 15.50 19.60 -10.09
N PRO A 492 16.48 19.51 -11.01
CA PRO A 492 17.21 18.28 -11.27
C PRO A 492 17.96 17.80 -10.01
N GLU A 493 17.76 16.53 -9.62
CA GLU A 493 18.54 15.92 -8.53
C GLU A 493 20.04 15.98 -8.87
N PRO A 494 20.91 16.40 -7.94
CA PRO A 494 22.35 16.32 -8.15
C PRO A 494 22.77 14.88 -8.43
N GLU A 495 23.60 14.66 -9.44
CA GLU A 495 24.21 13.36 -9.74
C GLU A 495 25.02 12.90 -8.53
N ALA A 496 24.45 12.05 -7.68
CA ALA A 496 25.24 11.29 -6.72
C ALA A 496 25.98 10.21 -7.50
N ASP A 497 27.30 10.36 -7.59
CA ASP A 497 28.23 9.47 -8.28
C ASP A 497 27.96 7.99 -7.95
N PHE A 498 27.77 7.20 -9.00
CA PHE A 498 27.45 5.77 -8.97
C PHE A 498 28.69 4.88 -8.72
N TRP A 499 29.83 5.46 -8.32
CA TRP A 499 31.02 4.68 -8.02
C TRP A 499 31.02 4.20 -6.57
N LEU A 500 30.78 2.90 -6.42
CA LEU A 500 31.15 2.07 -5.28
C LEU A 500 32.53 2.49 -4.74
N MET A 501 32.57 3.15 -3.58
CA MET A 501 33.73 3.02 -2.71
C MET A 501 33.54 1.73 -1.90
N PRO A 502 34.50 0.79 -1.95
CA PRO A 502 34.44 -0.39 -1.09
C PRO A 502 34.52 0.04 0.39
N PRO A 503 33.94 -0.73 1.32
CA PRO A 503 34.03 -0.43 2.74
C PRO A 503 35.48 -0.53 3.22
N GLU A 504 35.92 0.45 4.03
CA GLU A 504 37.03 0.29 4.97
C GLU A 504 36.61 -0.58 6.16
#